data_AF-A0A7W8UU91-F1
#
_entry.id   AF-A0A7W8UU91-F1
#
_cell.length_a   1.000
_cell.length_b   1.000
_cell.length_c   1.000
_cell.angle_alpha   90.00
_cell.angle_beta   90.00
_cell.angle_gamma   90.00
#
_symmetry.space_group_name_H-M   'P 1'
#
loop_
_entity.id
_entity.type
_entity.pdbx_description
1 polymer ?
#
loop_
_entity_poly.entity_id
_entity_poly.type
_entity_poly.pdbx_seq_one_letter_code
_entity_poly.pdbx_strand_id
1 'polypeptide(L)'
;MKTIDLEGYLNAHGLLDCVLLVITGLVSVWIVWRVVFPDPMATEYAEPAIQLPRYKRSIELAGLMHRLLRYLKEWIVVAAAILLPRLLRYAIAATYATIAVRVWAGWYWTPVEPSELLVNVLVMYAVYCTGGNVEIFLQAARLVKSRK
;
A
#
# COMPACT_ATOMS: atom_id res chain seq x y z
N MET A 1 -5.30 -23.73 36.50
CA MET A 1 -5.07 -22.74 35.42
C MET A 1 -5.05 -23.52 34.12
N LYS A 2 -6.04 -23.33 33.23
CA LYS A 2 -6.13 -24.11 31.97
C LYS A 2 -5.16 -23.47 30.99
N THR A 3 -4.11 -24.18 30.59
CA THR A 3 -3.18 -23.70 29.55
C THR A 3 -3.93 -23.61 28.24
N ILE A 4 -3.88 -22.44 27.59
CA ILE A 4 -4.45 -22.26 26.25
C ILE A 4 -3.54 -23.03 25.29
N ASP A 5 -4.10 -24.01 24.59
CA ASP A 5 -3.39 -24.71 23.52
C ASP A 5 -3.35 -23.82 22.27
N LEU A 6 -2.21 -23.16 22.08
CA LEU A 6 -2.01 -22.21 20.98
C LEU A 6 -1.96 -22.92 19.63
N GLU A 7 -1.44 -24.15 19.58
CA GLU A 7 -1.35 -24.95 18.35
C GLU A 7 -2.75 -25.32 17.86
N GLY A 8 -3.61 -25.79 18.78
CA GLY A 8 -5.01 -26.07 18.49
C GLY A 8 -5.82 -24.83 18.13
N TYR A 9 -5.55 -23.68 18.75
CA TYR A 9 -6.24 -22.43 18.44
C TYR A 9 -5.94 -21.91 17.02
N LEU A 10 -4.68 -22.00 16.60
CA LEU A 10 -4.22 -21.51 15.30
C LEU A 10 -4.38 -22.53 14.16
N ASN A 11 -4.86 -23.75 14.46
CA ASN A 11 -4.85 -24.90 13.54
C ASN A 11 -3.45 -25.17 12.95
N ALA A 12 -2.41 -25.01 13.77
CA ALA A 12 -1.03 -25.21 13.34
C ALA A 12 -0.71 -26.70 13.22
N HIS A 13 0.04 -27.08 12.17
CA HIS A 13 0.47 -28.48 11.93
C HIS A 13 1.78 -28.84 12.68
N GLY A 14 2.10 -28.08 13.72
CA GLY A 14 3.29 -28.24 14.57
C GLY A 14 3.85 -26.90 15.03
N LEU A 15 4.84 -26.95 15.93
CA LEU A 15 5.42 -25.76 16.56
C LEU A 15 5.99 -24.75 15.56
N LEU A 16 6.68 -25.21 14.50
CA LEU A 16 7.26 -24.32 13.50
C LEU A 16 6.18 -23.55 12.73
N ASP A 17 5.11 -24.24 12.32
CA ASP A 17 3.97 -23.64 11.63
C ASP A 17 3.24 -22.64 12.54
N CYS A 18 3.09 -22.98 13.83
CA CYS A 18 2.55 -22.10 14.86
C CYS A 18 3.36 -20.79 14.96
N VAL A 19 4.69 -20.89 15.02
CA VAL A 19 5.58 -19.72 15.06
C VAL A 19 5.49 -18.89 13.78
N LEU A 20 5.47 -19.53 12.61
CA LEU A 20 5.33 -18.85 11.32
C LEU A 20 4.00 -18.10 11.21
N LEU A 21 2.90 -18.69 11.66
CA LEU A 21 1.58 -18.06 11.72
C LEU A 21 1.59 -16.83 12.63
N VAL A 22 2.12 -16.96 13.84
CA VAL A 22 2.21 -15.82 14.80
C VAL A 22 3.02 -14.68 14.21
N ILE A 23 4.20 -14.95 13.64
CA ILE A 23 5.02 -13.92 12.99
C ILE A 23 4.27 -13.28 11.83
N THR A 24 3.61 -14.08 10.98
CA THR A 24 2.82 -13.58 9.84
C THR A 24 1.68 -12.66 10.29
N GLY A 25 0.97 -13.03 11.36
CA GLY A 25 -0.08 -12.20 11.95
C GLY A 25 0.47 -10.89 12.49
N LEU A 26 1.60 -10.92 13.21
CA LEU A 26 2.24 -9.72 13.74
C LEU A 26 2.76 -8.78 12.64
N VAL A 27 3.46 -9.32 11.64
CA VAL A 27 3.94 -8.56 10.48
C VAL A 27 2.78 -7.91 9.74
N SER A 28 1.68 -8.64 9.54
CA SER A 28 0.49 -8.11 8.86
C SER A 28 -0.15 -6.97 9.62
N VAL A 29 -0.33 -7.10 10.94
CA VAL A 29 -0.84 -6.01 11.80
C VAL A 29 0.07 -4.79 11.73
N TRP A 30 1.39 -5.00 11.77
CA TRP A 30 2.36 -3.91 11.67
C TRP A 30 2.28 -3.18 10.32
N ILE A 31 2.16 -3.93 9.21
CA ILE A 31 1.99 -3.36 7.86
C ILE A 31 0.71 -2.52 7.81
N VAL A 32 -0.42 -3.07 8.24
CA VAL A 32 -1.70 -2.35 8.26
C VAL A 32 -1.58 -1.07 9.08
N TRP A 33 -1.00 -1.15 10.28
CA TRP A 33 -0.79 0.00 11.14
C TRP A 33 0.03 1.09 10.44
N ARG A 34 1.18 0.75 9.86
CA ARG A 34 2.04 1.73 9.16
C ARG A 34 1.41 2.29 7.90
N VAL A 35 0.67 1.47 7.16
CA VAL A 35 -0.02 1.91 5.95
C VAL A 35 -1.20 2.80 6.32
N VAL A 36 -1.97 2.52 7.37
CA VAL A 36 -3.12 3.35 7.80
C VAL A 36 -2.66 4.63 8.53
N PHE A 37 -1.55 4.55 9.27
CA PHE A 37 -0.97 5.66 10.03
C PHE A 37 0.49 5.93 9.57
N PRO A 38 0.66 6.52 8.37
CA PRO A 38 1.97 6.86 7.84
C PRO A 38 2.62 7.92 8.71
N ASP A 39 3.95 7.92 8.70
CA ASP A 39 4.73 8.87 9.47
C ASP A 39 4.47 10.30 8.95
N PRO A 40 4.00 11.24 9.79
CA PRO A 40 3.78 12.62 9.36
C PRO A 40 5.07 13.27 8.84
N MET A 41 6.23 12.87 9.37
CA MET A 41 7.53 13.38 8.90
C MET A 41 7.88 12.88 7.49
N ALA A 42 7.37 11.70 7.09
CA ALA A 42 7.54 11.20 5.74
C ALA A 42 6.65 11.92 4.71
N THR A 43 5.56 12.57 5.17
CA THR A 43 4.68 13.36 4.29
C THR A 43 5.17 14.77 4.04
N GLU A 44 6.00 15.34 4.92
CA GLU A 44 6.48 16.73 4.79
C GLU A 44 7.45 16.92 3.60
N TYR A 45 8.20 15.87 3.26
CA TYR A 45 9.09 15.85 2.09
C TYR A 45 8.37 15.46 0.79
N ALA A 46 7.11 15.02 0.87
CA ALA A 46 6.26 14.78 -0.29
C ALA A 46 5.60 16.10 -0.71
N GLU A 47 6.41 17.12 -0.98
CA GLU A 47 5.93 18.32 -1.64
C GLU A 47 5.29 17.88 -2.97
N PRO A 48 4.02 18.21 -3.26
CA PRO A 48 3.42 17.84 -4.52
C PRO A 48 4.18 18.57 -5.63
N ALA A 49 5.12 17.87 -6.28
CA ALA A 49 5.85 18.34 -7.46
C ALA A 49 4.91 18.65 -8.65
N ILE A 50 3.59 18.52 -8.47
CA ILE A 50 2.58 19.02 -9.39
C ILE A 50 2.46 20.53 -9.20
N GLN A 51 3.39 21.28 -9.78
CA GLN A 51 3.14 22.69 -10.07
C GLN A 51 1.94 22.77 -11.02
N LEU A 52 0.79 23.22 -10.52
CA LEU A 52 -0.38 23.45 -11.34
C LEU A 52 -0.03 24.45 -12.45
N PRO A 53 -0.42 24.19 -13.72
CA PRO A 53 -0.12 25.10 -14.81
C PRO A 53 -0.72 26.48 -14.54
N ARG A 54 0.12 27.53 -14.41
CA ARG A 54 -0.33 28.93 -14.28
C ARG A 54 -1.03 29.35 -15.57
N TYR A 55 -2.35 29.39 -15.54
CA TYR A 55 -3.17 29.67 -16.71
C TYR A 55 -3.17 31.17 -17.07
N LYS A 56 -2.59 31.52 -18.23
CA LYS A 56 -2.68 32.87 -18.84
C LYS A 56 -3.90 32.92 -19.75
N ARG A 57 -4.79 33.89 -19.50
CA ARG A 57 -6.12 34.05 -20.11
C ARG A 57 -6.03 34.85 -21.42
N SER A 58 -6.23 34.22 -22.57
CA SER A 58 -6.61 34.91 -23.82
C SER A 58 -7.62 34.06 -24.61
N ILE A 59 -8.74 34.68 -24.96
CA ILE A 59 -10.00 34.03 -25.37
C ILE A 59 -10.16 34.16 -26.89
N GLU A 60 -10.14 33.03 -27.60
CA GLU A 60 -10.59 32.92 -29.00
C GLU A 60 -11.49 31.69 -29.15
N LEU A 61 -12.78 31.87 -29.44
CA LEU A 61 -13.82 30.84 -29.34
C LEU A 61 -13.60 29.56 -30.19
N ALA A 62 -12.89 29.64 -31.31
CA ALA A 62 -12.61 28.46 -32.15
C ALA A 62 -11.64 27.45 -31.49
N GLY A 63 -10.79 27.92 -30.57
CA GLY A 63 -9.91 27.05 -29.78
C GLY A 63 -10.57 26.44 -28.54
N LEU A 64 -11.86 26.73 -28.27
CA LEU A 64 -12.49 26.42 -26.99
C LEU A 64 -12.76 24.92 -26.81
N MET A 65 -13.21 24.20 -27.86
CA MET A 65 -13.45 22.75 -27.77
C MET A 65 -12.14 21.96 -27.63
N HIS A 66 -11.10 22.31 -28.39
CA HIS A 66 -9.77 21.69 -28.23
C HIS A 66 -9.17 21.96 -26.86
N ARG A 67 -9.36 23.17 -26.31
CA ARG A 67 -8.94 23.50 -24.94
C ARG A 67 -9.75 22.70 -23.91
N LEU A 68 -11.06 22.56 -24.06
CA LEU A 68 -11.89 21.74 -23.16
C LEU A 68 -11.44 20.28 -23.13
N LEU A 69 -11.14 19.68 -24.28
CA LEU A 69 -10.61 18.31 -24.33
C LEU A 69 -9.23 18.21 -23.67
N ARG A 70 -8.35 19.20 -23.88
CA ARG A 70 -7.06 19.27 -23.21
C ARG A 70 -7.22 19.38 -21.69
N TYR A 71 -8.13 20.22 -21.22
CA TYR A 71 -8.44 20.36 -19.80
C TYR A 71 -8.95 19.06 -19.22
N LEU A 72 -9.92 18.41 -19.86
CA LEU A 72 -10.47 17.16 -19.36
C LEU A 72 -9.36 16.11 -19.19
N LYS A 73 -8.46 16.00 -20.16
CA LYS A 73 -7.30 15.11 -20.08
C LYS A 73 -6.36 15.46 -18.92
N GLU A 74 -6.03 16.75 -18.75
CA GLU A 74 -5.19 17.22 -17.64
C GLU A 74 -5.83 16.93 -16.28
N TRP A 75 -7.14 17.18 -16.14
CA TRP A 75 -7.91 16.88 -14.93
C TRP A 75 -7.94 15.38 -14.63
N ILE A 76 -8.13 14.52 -15.63
CA ILE A 76 -8.09 13.05 -15.46
C ILE A 76 -6.71 12.61 -14.96
N VAL A 77 -5.62 13.15 -15.52
CA VAL A 77 -4.26 12.81 -15.10
C VAL A 77 -4.00 13.26 -13.66
N VAL A 78 -4.44 14.46 -13.28
CA VAL A 78 -4.32 14.96 -11.91
C VAL A 78 -5.15 14.11 -10.94
N ALA A 79 -6.40 13.81 -11.28
CA ALA A 79 -7.28 12.96 -10.49
C ALA A 79 -6.67 11.56 -10.30
N ALA A 80 -6.15 10.95 -11.36
CA ALA A 80 -5.47 9.66 -11.28
C ALA A 80 -4.20 9.73 -10.43
N ALA A 81 -3.41 10.81 -10.53
CA ALA A 81 -2.20 10.99 -9.71
C ALA A 81 -2.51 11.09 -8.21
N ILE A 82 -3.68 11.64 -7.84
CA ILE A 82 -4.11 11.77 -6.44
C ILE A 82 -4.81 10.51 -5.94
N LEU A 83 -5.66 9.88 -6.77
CA LEU A 83 -6.48 8.74 -6.37
C LEU A 83 -5.70 7.42 -6.37
N LEU A 84 -4.79 7.22 -7.32
CA LEU A 84 -4.07 5.96 -7.46
C LEU A 84 -3.22 5.60 -6.23
N PRO A 85 -2.41 6.50 -5.63
CA PRO A 85 -1.66 6.19 -4.41
C PRO A 85 -2.58 5.83 -3.25
N ARG A 86 -3.72 6.53 -3.12
CA ARG A 86 -4.72 6.26 -2.07
C ARG A 86 -5.36 4.89 -2.25
N LEU A 87 -5.79 4.55 -3.46
CA LEU A 87 -6.37 3.24 -3.77
C LEU A 87 -5.36 2.12 -3.51
N LEU A 88 -4.11 2.29 -3.94
CA LEU A 88 -3.05 1.29 -3.72
C LEU A 88 -2.76 1.10 -2.23
N ARG A 89 -2.72 2.20 -1.46
CA ARG A 89 -2.58 2.17 0.00
C ARG A 89 -3.70 1.39 0.68
N TYR A 90 -4.96 1.65 0.32
CA TYR A 90 -6.10 0.91 0.87
C TYR A 90 -6.13 -0.55 0.41
N ALA A 91 -5.70 -0.85 -0.81
CA ALA A 91 -5.59 -2.22 -1.30
C ALA A 91 -4.56 -3.02 -0.48
N ILE A 92 -3.37 -2.44 -0.23
CA ILE A 92 -2.35 -3.08 0.63
C ILE A 92 -2.90 -3.28 2.04
N ALA A 93 -3.50 -2.24 2.64
CA ALA A 93 -4.07 -2.33 3.98
C ALA A 93 -5.17 -3.42 4.07
N ALA A 94 -6.07 -3.49 3.08
CA ALA A 94 -7.15 -4.47 3.06
C ALA A 94 -6.62 -5.91 2.93
N THR A 95 -5.64 -6.14 2.07
CA THR A 95 -4.99 -7.45 1.91
C THR A 95 -4.36 -7.92 3.21
N TYR A 96 -3.53 -7.07 3.84
CA TYR A 96 -2.84 -7.45 5.09
C TYR A 96 -3.78 -7.51 6.30
N ALA A 97 -4.84 -6.70 6.33
CA ALA A 97 -5.89 -6.83 7.34
C ALA A 97 -6.61 -8.18 7.22
N THR A 98 -6.88 -8.62 5.99
CA THR A 98 -7.49 -9.94 5.74
C THR A 98 -6.56 -11.06 6.21
N ILE A 99 -5.26 -10.98 5.92
CA ILE A 99 -4.27 -11.97 6.41
C ILE A 99 -4.24 -11.98 7.94
N ALA A 100 -4.12 -10.82 8.58
CA ALA A 100 -4.11 -10.69 10.04
C ALA A 100 -5.37 -11.32 10.66
N VAL A 101 -6.56 -10.97 10.16
CA VAL A 101 -7.83 -11.53 10.63
C VAL A 101 -7.85 -13.05 10.45
N ARG A 102 -7.40 -13.57 9.31
CA ARG A 102 -7.36 -15.01 9.07
C ARG A 102 -6.43 -15.75 10.03
N VAL A 103 -5.23 -15.20 10.30
CA VAL A 103 -4.29 -15.78 11.27
C VAL A 103 -4.91 -15.77 12.67
N TRP A 104 -5.36 -14.61 13.13
CA TRP A 104 -5.86 -14.46 14.50
C TRP A 104 -7.21 -15.11 14.74
N ALA A 105 -8.00 -15.38 13.69
CA ALA A 105 -9.23 -16.17 13.78
C ALA A 105 -8.99 -17.70 13.69
N GLY A 106 -7.74 -18.14 13.47
CA GLY A 106 -7.42 -19.56 13.26
C GLY A 106 -7.96 -20.13 11.95
N TRP A 107 -8.21 -19.30 10.93
CA TRP A 107 -8.77 -19.71 9.62
C TRP A 107 -7.70 -20.13 8.60
N TYR A 108 -6.54 -20.58 9.08
CA TYR A 108 -5.51 -21.19 8.24
C TYR A 108 -5.71 -22.70 8.21
N TRP A 109 -5.96 -23.22 7.01
CA TRP A 109 -6.19 -24.64 6.76
C TRP A 109 -4.96 -25.33 6.17
N THR A 110 -4.03 -24.54 5.64
CA THR A 110 -2.80 -24.99 5.01
C THR A 110 -1.62 -24.51 5.82
N PRO A 111 -0.56 -25.33 5.97
CA PRO A 111 0.67 -24.90 6.62
C PRO A 111 1.26 -23.70 5.88
N VAL A 112 1.81 -22.75 6.63
CA VAL A 112 2.42 -21.54 6.06
C VAL A 112 3.77 -21.88 5.46
N GLU A 113 3.93 -21.66 4.17
CA GLU A 113 5.24 -21.82 3.54
C GLU A 113 6.20 -20.70 3.98
N PRO A 114 7.47 -21.01 4.31
CA PRO A 114 8.46 -19.97 4.67
C PRO A 114 8.65 -18.89 3.59
N SER A 115 8.36 -19.21 2.34
CA SER A 115 8.35 -18.30 1.19
C SER A 115 7.34 -17.15 1.36
N GLU A 116 6.16 -17.42 1.92
CA GLU A 116 5.12 -16.42 2.19
C GLU A 116 5.59 -15.40 3.23
N LEU A 117 6.25 -15.90 4.29
CA LEU A 117 6.81 -15.04 5.32
C LEU A 117 7.89 -14.11 4.74
N LEU A 118 8.75 -14.64 3.86
CA LEU A 118 9.79 -13.83 3.20
C LEU A 118 9.17 -12.66 2.41
N VAL A 119 8.10 -12.92 1.64
CA VAL A 119 7.39 -11.87 0.90
C VAL A 119 6.81 -10.83 1.86
N ASN A 120 6.20 -11.25 2.96
CA ASN A 120 5.63 -10.35 3.96
C ASN A 120 6.71 -9.48 4.62
N VAL A 121 7.88 -10.05 4.92
CA VAL A 121 9.03 -9.29 5.45
C VAL A 121 9.56 -8.28 4.43
N LEU A 122 9.63 -8.64 3.15
CA LEU A 122 10.04 -7.70 2.10
C LEU A 122 9.06 -6.54 1.96
N VAL A 123 7.74 -6.82 2.00
CA VAL A 123 6.71 -5.77 1.98
C VAL A 123 6.79 -4.92 3.25
N MET A 124 6.96 -5.53 4.42
CA MET A 124 7.17 -4.83 5.69
C MET A 124 8.36 -3.88 5.60
N TYR A 125 9.50 -4.36 5.08
CA TYR A 125 10.71 -3.56 4.89
C TYR A 125 10.47 -2.40 3.93
N ALA A 126 9.77 -2.64 2.82
CA ALA A 126 9.42 -1.59 1.87
C ALA A 126 8.50 -0.53 2.50
N VAL A 127 7.48 -0.93 3.26
CA VAL A 127 6.59 -0.04 4.02
C VAL A 127 7.36 0.73 5.10
N TYR A 128 8.33 0.09 5.76
CA TYR A 128 9.22 0.73 6.73
C TYR A 128 10.04 1.84 6.09
N CYS A 129 10.76 1.55 5.01
CA CYS A 129 11.62 2.50 4.31
C CYS A 129 10.84 3.69 3.73
N THR A 130 9.56 3.49 3.39
CA THR A 130 8.69 4.54 2.85
C THR A 130 7.90 5.29 3.91
N GLY A 131 8.01 4.90 5.19
CA GLY A 131 7.18 5.45 6.26
C GLY A 131 5.68 5.25 6.03
N GLY A 132 5.29 4.23 5.24
CA GLY A 132 3.90 4.01 4.80
C GLY A 132 3.45 4.87 3.60
N ASN A 133 4.33 5.70 3.04
CA ASN A 133 4.01 6.51 1.87
C ASN A 133 4.16 5.71 0.56
N VAL A 134 3.04 5.17 0.08
CA VAL A 134 2.97 4.35 -1.13
C VAL A 134 3.30 5.14 -2.41
N GLU A 135 3.22 6.47 -2.37
CA GLU A 135 3.53 7.32 -3.53
C GLU A 135 4.99 7.17 -3.98
N ILE A 136 5.90 6.90 -3.05
CA ILE A 136 7.33 6.68 -3.34
C ILE A 136 7.53 5.54 -4.33
N PHE A 137 6.74 4.45 -4.23
CA PHE A 137 6.81 3.34 -5.19
C PHE A 137 6.36 3.75 -6.59
N LEU A 138 5.31 4.58 -6.68
CA LEU A 138 4.82 5.08 -7.97
C LEU A 138 5.83 6.03 -8.62
N GLN A 139 6.50 6.87 -7.83
CA GLN A 139 7.57 7.73 -8.31
C GLN A 139 8.77 6.91 -8.80
N ALA A 140 9.20 5.91 -8.02
CA ALA A 140 10.27 4.99 -8.42
C ALA A 140 9.92 4.24 -9.72
N ALA A 141 8.70 3.73 -9.84
CA ALA A 141 8.22 3.04 -11.05
C ALA A 141 8.22 3.96 -12.28
N ARG A 142 7.81 5.23 -12.12
CA ARG A 142 7.87 6.24 -13.19
C ARG A 142 9.31 6.53 -13.62
N LEU A 143 10.23 6.62 -12.66
CA LEU A 143 11.65 6.88 -12.92
C LEU A 143 12.33 5.71 -13.67
N VAL A 144 11.97 4.47 -13.34
CA VAL A 144 12.44 3.29 -14.10
C VAL A 144 11.84 3.29 -15.51
N LYS A 145 10.56 3.64 -15.65
CA LYS A 145 9.89 3.71 -16.96
C LYS A 145 10.49 4.79 -17.86
N SER A 146 10.91 5.94 -17.33
CA SER A 146 11.50 7.02 -18.12
C SER A 146 12.94 6.75 -18.58
N ARG A 147 13.59 5.72 -18.06
CA ARG A 147 14.95 5.30 -18.48
C ARG A 147 14.94 4.30 -19.65
N LYS A 148 13.77 3.78 -20.02
CA LYS A 148 13.57 2.91 -21.18
C LYS A 148 13.01 3.72 -22.34
#